data_AF-A0A0G1GYE3-F1
#
_entry.id   AF-A0A0G1GYE3-F1
#
_cell.length_a   1.000
_cell.length_b   1.000
_cell.length_c   1.000
_cell.angle_alpha   90.00
_cell.angle_beta   90.00
_cell.angle_gamma   90.00
#
_symmetry.space_group_name_H-M   'P 1'
#
loop_
_entity.id
_entity.type
_entity.pdbx_description
1 polymer ?
#
loop_
_entity_poly.entity_id
_entity_poly.type
_entity_poly.pdbx_seq_one_letter_code
_entity_poly.pdbx_strand_id
1 'polypeptide(L)'
;MVCSVRNATPEQKAAAEFYVKNLEAKGYKVHWPPRDTNQDDLIGLRICSDNRAAIKNADEIHIMWDQNSQGSLFDIGIAFALEKKVILANPNAVQPTQNKSFANVLLLLDSANAVKK
;
A
#
# COMPACT_ATOMS: atom_id res chain seq x y z
N MET A 1 2.04 -4.57 2.91
CA MET A 1 1.49 -4.34 1.55
C MET A 1 0.19 -3.56 1.67
N VAL A 2 -0.03 -2.54 0.85
CA VAL A 2 -1.29 -1.79 0.72
C VAL A 2 -1.81 -1.99 -0.70
N CYS A 3 -3.07 -2.41 -0.85
CA CYS A 3 -3.70 -2.63 -2.15
C CYS A 3 -5.23 -2.57 -2.06
N SER A 4 -5.90 -2.37 -3.20
CA SER A 4 -7.35 -2.51 -3.29
C SER A 4 -7.79 -3.92 -2.89
N VAL A 5 -8.78 -4.03 -2.01
CA VAL A 5 -9.39 -5.32 -1.62
C VAL A 5 -10.79 -5.44 -2.18
N ARG A 6 -11.67 -4.50 -1.79
CA ARG A 6 -13.03 -4.38 -2.32
C ARG A 6 -12.98 -3.84 -3.75
N ASN A 7 -13.79 -4.43 -4.63
CA ASN A 7 -13.89 -4.06 -6.05
C ASN A 7 -12.60 -4.17 -6.88
N ALA A 8 -11.55 -4.80 -6.34
CA ALA A 8 -10.33 -5.06 -7.10
C ALA A 8 -10.62 -6.06 -8.24
N THR A 9 -10.16 -5.75 -9.44
CA THR A 9 -10.28 -6.65 -10.59
C THR A 9 -9.44 -7.91 -10.37
N PRO A 10 -9.75 -9.03 -11.06
CA PRO A 10 -8.92 -10.23 -11.02
C PRO A 10 -7.44 -9.96 -11.33
N GLU A 11 -7.17 -9.07 -12.29
CA GLU A 11 -5.82 -8.69 -12.70
C GLU A 11 -5.09 -7.91 -11.60
N GLN A 12 -5.77 -6.96 -10.93
CA GLN A 12 -5.21 -6.23 -9.81
C GLN A 12 -4.87 -7.17 -8.64
N LYS A 13 -5.75 -8.13 -8.35
CA LYS A 13 -5.52 -9.15 -7.31
C LYS A 13 -4.32 -10.03 -7.66
N ALA A 14 -4.25 -10.51 -8.90
CA ALA A 14 -3.16 -11.34 -9.37
C ALA A 14 -1.82 -10.59 -9.35
N ALA A 15 -1.80 -9.31 -9.75
CA ALA A 15 -0.60 -8.48 -9.69
C ALA A 15 -0.11 -8.27 -8.24
N ALA A 16 -1.03 -8.01 -7.30
CA ALA A 16 -0.70 -7.90 -5.88
C ALA A 16 -0.19 -9.21 -5.30
N GLU A 17 -0.84 -10.33 -5.60
CA GLU A 17 -0.41 -11.65 -5.14
C GLU A 17 0.97 -12.02 -5.69
N PHE A 18 1.21 -11.80 -6.98
CA PHE A 18 2.51 -12.05 -7.61
C PHE A 18 3.61 -11.19 -6.97
N TYR A 19 3.32 -9.91 -6.71
CA TYR A 19 4.26 -9.02 -6.04
C TYR A 19 4.59 -9.48 -4.60
N VAL A 20 3.57 -9.88 -3.83
CA VAL A 20 3.73 -10.41 -2.48
C VAL A 20 4.60 -11.68 -2.49
N LYS A 21 4.32 -12.63 -3.39
CA LYS A 21 5.12 -13.86 -3.54
C LYS A 21 6.59 -13.56 -3.86
N ASN A 22 6.85 -12.57 -4.72
CA ASN A 22 8.22 -12.16 -5.05
C ASN A 22 8.95 -11.51 -3.87
N LEU A 23 8.26 -10.78 -3.00
CA LEU A 23 8.85 -10.26 -1.76
C LEU A 23 9.13 -11.39 -0.78
N GLU A 24 8.17 -12.31 -0.57
CA GLU A 24 8.33 -13.45 0.32
C GLU A 24 9.49 -14.36 -0.15
N ALA A 25 9.64 -14.59 -1.46
CA ALA A 25 10.77 -15.32 -2.03
C ALA A 25 12.13 -14.66 -1.81
N LYS A 26 12.16 -13.34 -1.56
CA LYS A 26 13.36 -12.58 -1.18
C LYS A 26 13.61 -12.55 0.32
N GLY A 27 12.77 -13.23 1.12
CA GLY A 27 12.90 -13.33 2.57
C GLY A 27 12.13 -12.28 3.36
N TYR A 28 11.30 -11.45 2.71
CA TYR A 28 10.47 -10.46 3.42
C TYR A 28 9.29 -11.15 4.11
N LYS A 29 9.01 -10.74 5.35
CA LYS A 29 7.74 -11.07 6.02
C LYS A 29 6.68 -10.06 5.61
N VAL A 30 5.69 -10.49 4.83
CA VAL A 30 4.69 -9.59 4.25
C VAL A 30 3.35 -9.71 4.96
N HIS A 31 2.83 -8.58 5.47
CA HIS A 31 1.41 -8.43 5.80
C HIS A 31 0.64 -7.99 4.55
N TRP A 32 -0.33 -8.77 4.12
CA TRP A 32 -1.17 -8.54 2.94
C TRP A 32 -2.67 -8.58 3.32
N PRO A 33 -3.38 -7.44 3.30
CA PRO A 33 -4.73 -7.34 3.87
C PRO A 33 -5.77 -8.37 3.39
N PRO A 34 -5.84 -8.75 2.10
CA PRO A 34 -6.75 -9.82 1.65
C PRO A 34 -6.56 -11.17 2.35
N ARG A 35 -5.34 -11.46 2.82
CA ARG A 35 -4.96 -12.70 3.52
C ARG A 35 -4.94 -12.53 5.02
N ASP A 36 -4.36 -11.43 5.49
CA ASP A 36 -3.90 -11.26 6.87
C ASP A 36 -4.79 -10.31 7.69
N THR A 37 -5.87 -9.78 7.12
CA THR A 37 -6.82 -8.89 7.81
C THR A 37 -8.24 -9.39 7.59
N ASN A 38 -8.98 -9.60 8.68
CA ASN A 38 -10.37 -10.04 8.60
C ASN A 38 -11.22 -8.94 7.95
N GLN A 39 -11.64 -9.18 6.71
CA GLN A 39 -12.40 -8.24 5.89
C GLN A 39 -13.90 -8.15 6.26
N ASP A 40 -14.37 -8.96 7.21
CA ASP A 40 -15.77 -8.96 7.64
C ASP A 40 -16.04 -7.90 8.72
N ASP A 41 -16.13 -6.65 8.30
CA ASP A 41 -16.44 -5.50 9.16
C ASP A 41 -17.36 -4.52 8.43
N LEU A 42 -18.61 -4.42 8.89
CA LEU A 42 -19.63 -3.56 8.30
C LEU A 42 -19.32 -2.06 8.44
N ILE A 43 -18.54 -1.68 9.47
CA ILE A 43 -18.22 -0.28 9.78
C ILE A 43 -16.84 0.08 9.23
N GLY A 44 -15.91 -0.87 9.24
CA GLY A 44 -14.53 -0.73 8.76
C GLY A 44 -13.54 -0.22 9.81
N LEU A 45 -13.99 0.11 11.02
CA LEU A 45 -13.11 0.61 12.09
C LEU A 45 -12.10 -0.45 12.55
N ARG A 46 -12.50 -1.72 12.60
CA ARG A 46 -11.60 -2.82 12.96
C ARG A 46 -10.56 -3.01 11.87
N ILE A 47 -10.99 -3.06 10.60
CA ILE A 47 -10.07 -3.18 9.45
C ILE A 47 -9.05 -2.04 9.44
N CYS A 48 -9.50 -0.78 9.61
CA CYS A 48 -8.60 0.36 9.69
C CYS A 48 -7.64 0.27 10.88
N SER A 49 -8.10 -0.25 12.02
CA SER A 49 -7.26 -0.43 13.21
C SER A 49 -6.20 -1.52 13.02
N ASP A 50 -6.57 -2.63 12.38
CA ASP A 50 -5.67 -3.75 12.06
C ASP A 50 -4.62 -3.31 11.03
N ASN A 51 -5.03 -2.62 9.97
CA ASN A 51 -4.13 -2.06 8.97
C ASN A 51 -3.17 -1.04 9.59
N ARG A 52 -3.66 -0.14 10.45
CA ARG A 52 -2.80 0.81 11.18
C ARG A 52 -1.76 0.08 12.02
N ALA A 53 -2.15 -0.98 12.73
CA ALA A 53 -1.21 -1.77 13.52
C ALA A 53 -0.15 -2.45 12.64
N ALA A 54 -0.55 -3.03 11.51
CA ALA A 54 0.37 -3.62 10.55
C ALA A 54 1.35 -2.59 9.96
N ILE A 55 0.85 -1.42 9.53
CA ILE A 55 1.68 -0.33 9.01
C ILE A 55 2.66 0.16 10.07
N LYS A 56 2.20 0.38 11.31
CA LYS A 56 3.04 0.83 12.42
C LYS A 56 4.18 -0.15 12.70
N ASN A 57 3.94 -1.45 12.60
CA ASN A 57 4.94 -2.48 12.91
C ASN A 57 5.82 -2.87 11.71
N ALA A 58 5.52 -2.40 10.50
CA ALA A 58 6.32 -2.68 9.32
C ALA A 58 7.52 -1.73 9.19
N ASP A 59 8.63 -2.26 8.65
CA ASP A 59 9.83 -1.49 8.30
C ASP A 59 9.60 -0.64 7.05
N GLU A 60 8.89 -1.20 6.07
CA GLU A 60 8.55 -0.53 4.81
C GLU A 60 7.16 -0.90 4.31
N ILE A 61 6.55 0.04 3.58
CA ILE A 61 5.17 -0.04 3.08
C ILE A 61 5.20 -0.04 1.57
N HIS A 62 4.93 -1.22 1.00
CA HIS A 62 4.75 -1.37 -0.44
C HIS A 62 3.30 -1.05 -0.83
N ILE A 63 3.11 -0.16 -1.79
CA ILE A 63 1.80 0.31 -2.24
C ILE A 63 1.55 -0.15 -3.67
N MET A 64 0.53 -0.99 -3.86
CA MET A 64 -0.11 -1.20 -5.17
C MET A 64 -1.12 -0.09 -5.36
N TRP A 65 -0.72 0.93 -6.11
CA TRP A 65 -1.52 2.12 -6.34
C TRP A 65 -2.74 1.83 -7.21
N ASP A 66 -3.88 2.34 -6.76
CA ASP A 66 -5.14 2.41 -7.47
C ASP A 66 -5.84 3.69 -7.01
N GLN A 67 -6.05 4.63 -7.93
CA GLN A 67 -6.64 5.94 -7.64
C GLN A 67 -8.07 5.85 -7.08
N ASN A 68 -8.77 4.74 -7.32
CA ASN A 68 -10.15 4.54 -6.86
C ASN A 68 -10.24 3.90 -5.47
N SER A 69 -9.12 3.44 -4.90
CA SER A 69 -9.11 2.76 -3.61
C SER A 69 -9.09 3.74 -2.44
N GLN A 70 -10.27 4.05 -1.92
CA GLN A 70 -10.42 4.88 -0.71
C GLN A 70 -9.72 4.26 0.52
N GLY A 71 -9.76 2.92 0.63
CA GLY A 71 -9.07 2.21 1.72
C GLY A 71 -7.56 2.35 1.62
N SER A 72 -7.00 2.13 0.43
CA SER A 72 -5.56 2.36 0.22
C SER A 72 -5.18 3.80 0.52
N LEU A 73 -6.00 4.78 0.13
CA LEU A 73 -5.72 6.18 0.40
C LEU A 73 -5.65 6.50 1.91
N PHE A 74 -6.54 5.90 2.69
CA PHE A 74 -6.51 6.03 4.16
C PHE A 74 -5.23 5.43 4.76
N ASP A 75 -4.85 4.23 4.32
CA ASP A 75 -3.62 3.55 4.74
C ASP A 75 -2.35 4.33 4.36
N ILE A 76 -2.36 4.99 3.19
CA ILE A 76 -1.29 5.89 2.75
C ILE A 76 -1.18 7.10 3.68
N GLY A 77 -2.31 7.67 4.10
CA GLY A 77 -2.34 8.75 5.09
C GLY A 77 -1.71 8.33 6.42
N ILE A 78 -1.98 7.10 6.87
CA ILE A 78 -1.36 6.52 8.07
C ILE A 78 0.15 6.35 7.87
N ALA A 79 0.58 5.77 6.74
CA ALA A 79 1.99 5.57 6.44
C ALA A 79 2.76 6.90 6.40
N PHE A 80 2.17 7.93 5.81
CA PHE A 80 2.71 9.30 5.81
C PHE A 80 2.82 9.87 7.24
N ALA A 81 1.76 9.78 8.04
CA ALA A 81 1.75 10.32 9.41
C ALA A 81 2.74 9.61 10.34
N LEU A 82 3.04 8.34 10.09
CA LEU A 82 4.02 7.54 10.83
C LEU A 82 5.42 7.57 10.21
N GLU A 83 5.65 8.44 9.22
CA GLU A 83 6.94 8.61 8.52
C GLU A 83 7.53 7.29 8.01
N LYS A 84 6.67 6.40 7.53
CA LYS A 84 7.10 5.08 7.04
C LYS A 84 7.80 5.19 5.70
N LYS A 85 8.79 4.32 5.50
CA LYS A 85 9.41 4.10 4.19
C LYS A 85 8.36 3.58 3.22
N VAL A 86 8.11 4.32 2.14
CA VAL A 86 7.10 3.96 1.13
C VAL A 86 7.78 3.47 -0.14
N ILE A 87 7.31 2.35 -0.69
CA ILE A 87 7.80 1.79 -1.95
C ILE A 87 6.61 1.58 -2.90
N LEU A 88 6.71 2.06 -4.14
CA LEU A 88 5.70 1.79 -5.17
C LEU A 88 5.87 0.35 -5.71
N ALA A 89 4.82 -0.46 -5.57
CA ALA A 89 4.79 -1.83 -6.10
C ALA A 89 4.50 -1.87 -7.61
N ASN A 90 3.80 -0.85 -8.13
CA ASN A 90 3.44 -0.68 -9.53
C ASN A 90 3.73 0.76 -9.99
N PRO A 91 4.99 1.21 -10.02
CA PRO A 91 5.33 2.61 -10.33
C PRO A 91 4.77 3.09 -11.67
N ASN A 92 4.68 2.20 -12.67
CA ASN A 92 4.11 2.52 -13.99
C ASN A 92 2.62 2.93 -13.94
N ALA A 93 1.89 2.55 -12.89
CA ALA A 93 0.50 2.94 -12.69
C ALA A 93 0.34 4.33 -12.05
N VAL A 94 1.44 4.95 -11.59
CA VAL A 94 1.43 6.27 -10.95
C VAL A 94 1.91 7.30 -11.96
N GLN A 95 1.00 8.16 -12.40
CA GLN A 95 1.29 9.20 -13.36
C GLN A 95 1.36 10.56 -12.66
N PRO A 96 2.40 11.37 -12.89
CA PRO A 96 2.49 12.71 -12.32
C PRO A 96 1.38 13.60 -12.89
N THR A 97 0.88 14.50 -12.04
CA THR A 97 -0.16 15.47 -12.40
C THR A 97 0.37 16.89 -12.33
N GLN A 98 -0.19 17.80 -13.12
CA GLN A 98 0.21 19.23 -13.09
C GLN A 98 -0.13 19.91 -11.75
N ASN A 99 -1.18 19.45 -11.07
CA ASN A 99 -1.66 19.99 -9.80
C ASN A 99 -1.35 19.05 -8.63
N LYS A 100 -1.63 19.49 -7.40
CA LYS A 100 -1.54 18.66 -6.19
C LYS A 100 -2.36 17.37 -6.36
N SER A 101 -1.71 16.23 -6.14
CA SER A 101 -2.35 14.91 -6.15
C SER A 101 -1.61 13.94 -5.22
N PHE A 102 -2.29 12.87 -4.81
CA PHE A 102 -1.63 11.77 -4.08
C PHE A 102 -0.64 11.01 -4.95
N ALA A 103 -0.84 10.96 -6.28
CA ALA A 103 0.15 10.38 -7.19
C ALA A 103 1.50 11.13 -7.09
N ASN A 104 1.49 12.46 -7.12
CA ASN A 104 2.70 13.27 -6.94
C ASN A 104 3.35 13.04 -5.57
N VAL A 105 2.53 12.94 -4.51
CA VAL A 105 3.04 12.65 -3.15
C VAL A 105 3.73 11.29 -3.12
N LEU A 106 3.12 10.25 -3.67
CA LEU A 106 3.69 8.89 -3.67
C LEU A 106 5.01 8.81 -4.45
N LEU A 107 5.10 9.49 -5.60
CA LEU A 107 6.35 9.57 -6.36
C LEU A 107 7.49 10.22 -5.53
N LEU A 108 7.17 11.25 -4.74
CA LEU A 108 8.14 11.86 -3.83
C LEU A 108 8.51 10.95 -2.65
N LEU A 109 7.53 10.30 -2.02
CA LEU A 109 7.78 9.40 -0.89
C LEU A 109 8.62 8.17 -1.29
N ASP A 110 8.40 7.63 -2.49
CA ASP A 110 9.17 6.52 -3.06
C ASP A 110 10.62 6.92 -3.34
N SER A 111 10.82 8.07 -4.00
CA SER A 111 12.15 8.58 -4.37
C SER A 111 13.00 9.08 -3.20
N ALA A 112 12.39 9.62 -2.13
CA ALA A 112 13.11 10.07 -0.94
C ALA A 112 13.92 8.94 -0.26
N ASN A 113 13.54 7.67 -0.50
CA ASN A 113 14.25 6.50 0.02
C ASN A 113 15.52 6.16 -0.77
N ALA A 114 15.69 6.71 -1.98
CA ALA A 114 16.90 6.55 -2.78
C ALA A 114 18.04 7.48 -2.33
N VAL A 115 17.72 8.57 -1.62
CA VAL A 115 18.69 9.61 -1.22
C VAL A 115 19.36 9.31 0.13
N LYS A 116 18.80 8.41 0.94
CA LYS A 116 19.33 8.01 2.26
C LYS A 116 20.23 6.77 2.25
N LYS A 117 20.78 6.38 1.08
CA LYS A 117 21.72 5.27 0.93
C LYS A 117 23.17 5.74 0.90
#